data_AF-A0A2N5Y4P1-F1
#
_entry.id   AF-A0A2N5Y4P1-F1
#
_cell.length_a   1.000
_cell.length_b   1.000
_cell.length_c   1.000
_cell.angle_alpha   90.00
_cell.angle_beta   90.00
_cell.angle_gamma   90.00
#
_symmetry.space_group_name_H-M   'P 1'
#
loop_
_entity.id
_entity.type
_entity.pdbx_description
1 polymer ?
#
loop_
_entity_poly.entity_id
_entity_poly.type
_entity_poly.pdbx_seq_one_letter_code
_entity_poly.pdbx_strand_id
1 'polypeptide(L)'
;MSRVFLIVLMLALALAGGGLWVYLVAFESPGPFHNNLVPELIGICIEGFLLVGLLTLVQRSREAARRHELWLSLRGSFRGLLSHLDVAFLKPDADPASSSDLETNPKFIDYLLDQLARKCPDLDSLVAIKREAAETVSLSRDLVAVAAQLSASHMNWWIAIVDSIRRLAEARDRKQAEIAIHEMLVNIRELDRLKY
;
A
#
# COMPACT_ATOMS: atom_id res chain seq x y z
N MET A 1 9.96 -4.57 -18.04
CA MET A 1 10.10 -3.47 -19.02
C MET A 1 9.78 -2.16 -18.34
N SER A 2 10.58 -1.12 -18.52
CA SER A 2 10.32 0.18 -17.88
C SER A 2 8.99 0.77 -18.37
N ARG A 3 8.20 1.38 -17.48
CA ARG A 3 6.95 2.09 -17.86
C ARG A 3 7.19 3.13 -18.96
N VAL A 4 8.36 3.77 -18.92
CA VAL A 4 8.80 4.74 -19.93
C VAL A 4 8.88 4.09 -21.31
N PHE A 5 9.36 2.84 -21.38
CA PHE A 5 9.44 2.11 -22.65
C PHE A 5 8.06 1.87 -23.28
N LEU A 6 7.07 1.45 -22.48
CA LEU A 6 5.70 1.22 -22.98
C LEU A 6 5.05 2.53 -23.46
N ILE A 7 5.25 3.62 -22.72
CA ILE A 7 4.76 4.95 -23.12
C ILE A 7 5.43 5.40 -24.42
N VAL A 8 6.75 5.28 -24.53
CA VAL A 8 7.50 5.62 -25.74
C VAL A 8 7.03 4.77 -26.93
N LEU A 9 6.78 3.48 -26.72
CA LEU A 9 6.27 2.59 -27.75
C LEU A 9 4.87 3.01 -28.22
N MET A 10 3.96 3.32 -27.30
CA MET A 10 2.64 3.84 -27.65
C MET A 10 2.72 5.15 -28.44
N LEU A 11 3.63 6.05 -28.03
CA LEU A 11 3.83 7.34 -28.68
C LEU A 11 4.41 7.17 -30.09
N ALA A 12 5.36 6.23 -30.27
CA ALA A 12 5.91 5.87 -31.57
C ALA A 12 4.83 5.29 -32.50
N LEU A 13 3.98 4.37 -32.01
CA LEU A 13 2.89 3.79 -32.79
C LEU A 13 1.83 4.84 -33.18
N ALA A 14 1.50 5.75 -32.26
CA ALA A 14 0.56 6.84 -32.53
C ALA A 14 1.12 7.84 -33.55
N LEU A 15 2.39 8.22 -33.45
CA LEU A 15 3.04 9.12 -34.41
C LEU A 15 3.22 8.46 -35.78
N ALA A 16 3.62 7.19 -35.82
CA ALA A 16 3.77 6.44 -37.07
C ALA A 16 2.42 6.26 -37.77
N GLY A 17 1.39 5.81 -37.04
CA GLY A 17 0.04 5.66 -37.57
C GLY A 17 -0.56 7.00 -38.03
N GLY A 18 -0.40 8.06 -37.24
CA GLY A 18 -0.85 9.40 -37.60
C GLY A 18 -0.11 9.99 -38.81
N GLY A 19 1.21 9.80 -38.88
CA GLY A 19 2.01 10.21 -40.03
C GLY A 19 1.65 9.46 -41.31
N LEU A 20 1.42 8.14 -41.23
CA LEU A 20 0.94 7.33 -42.34
C LEU A 20 -0.47 7.75 -42.78
N TRP A 21 -1.36 8.09 -41.84
CA TRP A 21 -2.69 8.61 -42.15
C TRP A 21 -2.62 9.95 -42.89
N VAL A 22 -1.78 10.88 -42.42
CA VAL A 22 -1.55 12.16 -43.11
C VAL A 22 -0.98 11.92 -44.50
N TYR A 23 -0.02 10.99 -44.65
CA TYR A 23 0.53 10.62 -45.95
C TYR A 23 -0.54 10.08 -46.90
N LEU A 24 -1.44 9.21 -46.41
CA LEU A 24 -2.54 8.64 -47.18
C LEU A 24 -3.50 9.73 -47.71
N VAL A 25 -3.84 10.72 -46.87
CA VAL A 25 -4.85 11.73 -47.21
C VAL A 25 -4.26 12.92 -47.98
N ALA A 26 -3.03 13.32 -47.69
CA ALA A 26 -2.43 14.54 -48.24
C ALA A 26 -1.67 14.34 -49.56
N PHE A 27 -1.25 13.12 -49.89
CA PHE A 27 -0.46 12.83 -51.09
C PHE A 27 -1.14 11.77 -51.95
N GLU A 28 -1.74 12.20 -53.07
CA GLU A 28 -2.25 11.26 -54.07
C GLU A 28 -1.08 10.63 -54.84
N SER A 29 -0.77 9.37 -54.53
CA SER A 29 0.25 8.61 -55.25
C SER A 29 -0.37 7.35 -55.87
N PRO A 30 -0.49 7.25 -57.20
CA PRO A 30 -0.99 6.03 -57.83
C PRO A 30 0.07 4.92 -57.71
N GLY A 31 -0.19 3.93 -56.87
CA GLY A 31 0.67 2.75 -56.74
C GLY A 31 0.18 1.74 -55.70
N PRO A 32 0.50 0.44 -55.87
CA PRO A 32 0.05 -0.62 -54.97
C PRO A 32 0.53 -0.45 -53.52
N PHE A 33 1.66 0.24 -53.32
CA PHE A 33 2.16 0.61 -51.99
C PHE A 33 1.22 1.57 -51.25
N HIS A 34 0.75 2.63 -51.93
CA HIS A 34 -0.12 3.64 -51.33
C HIS A 34 -1.54 3.12 -51.10
N ASN A 35 -2.08 2.31 -52.02
CA ASN A 35 -3.47 1.86 -51.98
C ASN A 35 -3.70 0.64 -51.07
N ASN A 36 -2.71 -0.23 -50.88
CA ASN A 36 -2.88 -1.47 -50.11
C ASN A 36 -2.01 -1.49 -48.85
N LEU A 37 -0.70 -1.23 -48.99
CA LEU A 37 0.26 -1.43 -47.91
C LEU A 37 0.16 -0.35 -46.83
N VAL A 38 0.00 0.93 -47.20
CA VAL A 38 -0.13 2.05 -46.23
C VAL A 38 -1.36 1.88 -45.32
N PRO A 39 -2.58 1.58 -45.82
CA PRO A 39 -3.73 1.27 -44.97
C PRO A 39 -3.49 0.09 -44.02
N GLU A 40 -2.83 -0.97 -44.48
CA GLU A 40 -2.51 -2.13 -43.65
C GLU A 40 -1.54 -1.77 -42.52
N LEU A 41 -0.50 -0.98 -42.80
CA LEU A 41 0.42 -0.48 -41.77
C LEU A 41 -0.27 0.44 -40.76
N ILE A 42 -1.23 1.28 -41.20
CA ILE A 42 -2.05 2.09 -40.29
C ILE A 42 -2.86 1.17 -39.36
N GLY A 43 -3.48 0.13 -39.91
CA GLY A 43 -4.19 -0.89 -39.14
C GLY A 43 -3.31 -1.53 -38.08
N ILE A 44 -2.11 -1.97 -38.46
CA ILE A 44 -1.11 -2.54 -37.52
C ILE A 44 -0.72 -1.52 -36.43
N CYS A 45 -0.55 -0.25 -36.78
CA CYS A 45 -0.21 0.79 -35.80
C CYS A 45 -1.35 0.99 -34.77
N ILE A 46 -2.61 1.00 -35.23
CA ILE A 46 -3.78 1.16 -34.36
C ILE A 46 -3.95 -0.06 -33.46
N GLU A 47 -3.89 -1.28 -34.01
CA GLU A 47 -3.99 -2.53 -33.25
C GLU A 47 -2.86 -2.63 -32.22
N GLY A 48 -1.63 -2.33 -32.62
CA GLY A 48 -0.48 -2.30 -31.73
C GLY A 48 -0.65 -1.29 -30.59
N PHE A 49 -1.15 -0.08 -30.90
CA PHE A 49 -1.43 0.94 -29.89
C PHE A 49 -2.47 0.48 -28.88
N LEU A 50 -3.58 -0.11 -29.36
CA LEU A 50 -4.64 -0.63 -28.50
C LEU A 50 -4.16 -1.77 -27.60
N LEU A 51 -3.40 -2.72 -28.16
CA LEU A 51 -2.91 -3.88 -27.42
C LEU A 51 -1.91 -3.48 -26.34
N VAL A 52 -0.93 -2.63 -26.68
CA VAL A 52 0.05 -2.10 -25.71
C VAL A 52 -0.65 -1.24 -24.65
N GLY A 53 -1.63 -0.43 -25.04
CA GLY A 53 -2.42 0.39 -24.13
C GLY A 53 -3.19 -0.45 -23.10
N LEU A 54 -3.91 -1.47 -23.56
CA LEU A 54 -4.66 -2.38 -22.69
C LEU A 54 -3.72 -3.13 -21.74
N LEU A 55 -2.61 -3.66 -22.26
CA LEU A 55 -1.62 -4.36 -21.44
C LEU A 55 -1.06 -3.45 -20.35
N THR A 56 -0.77 -2.18 -20.67
CA THR A 56 -0.28 -1.19 -19.70
C THR A 56 -1.33 -0.92 -18.61
N LEU A 57 -2.60 -0.82 -18.98
CA LEU A 57 -3.70 -0.64 -18.02
C LEU A 57 -3.84 -1.84 -17.07
N VAL A 58 -3.78 -3.06 -17.62
CA VAL A 58 -3.85 -4.31 -16.84
C VAL A 58 -2.63 -4.46 -15.93
N GLN A 59 -1.43 -4.12 -16.40
CA GLN A 59 -0.24 -4.13 -15.56
C GLN A 59 -0.39 -3.15 -14.39
N ARG A 60 -0.88 -1.94 -14.65
CA ARG A 60 -1.11 -0.93 -13.62
C ARG A 60 -2.15 -1.38 -12.59
N SER A 61 -3.25 -2.00 -13.02
CA SER A 61 -4.27 -2.49 -12.08
C SER A 61 -3.73 -3.62 -11.21
N ARG A 62 -2.96 -4.56 -11.78
CA ARG A 62 -2.33 -5.65 -11.03
C ARG A 62 -1.26 -5.16 -10.06
N GLU A 63 -0.46 -4.16 -10.45
CA GLU A 63 0.53 -3.56 -9.56
C GLU A 63 -0.13 -2.85 -8.37
N ALA A 64 -1.23 -2.13 -8.60
CA ALA A 64 -2.00 -1.49 -7.54
C ALA A 64 -2.61 -2.52 -6.58
N ALA A 65 -3.22 -3.59 -7.10
CA ALA A 65 -3.77 -4.68 -6.30
C ALA A 65 -2.68 -5.36 -5.46
N ARG A 66 -1.53 -5.68 -6.07
CA ARG A 66 -0.39 -6.27 -5.34
C ARG A 66 0.09 -5.36 -4.20
N ARG A 67 0.23 -4.05 -4.45
CA ARG A 67 0.66 -3.10 -3.41
C ARG A 67 -0.36 -2.99 -2.29
N HIS A 68 -1.65 -3.04 -2.61
CA HIS A 68 -2.72 -3.10 -1.63
C HIS A 68 -2.66 -4.36 -0.76
N GLU A 69 -2.44 -5.54 -1.36
CA GLU A 69 -2.26 -6.81 -0.63
C GLU A 69 -1.05 -6.77 0.31
N LEU A 70 0.09 -6.23 -0.14
CA LEU A 70 1.27 -6.05 0.71
C LEU A 70 0.97 -5.12 1.88
N TRP A 71 0.26 -4.02 1.65
CA TRP A 71 -0.17 -3.11 2.70
C TRP A 71 -1.11 -3.79 3.70
N LEU A 72 -2.10 -4.56 3.23
CA LEU A 72 -2.99 -5.34 4.09
C LEU A 72 -2.22 -6.39 4.92
N SER A 73 -1.22 -7.05 4.34
CA SER A 73 -0.38 -8.01 5.07
C SER A 73 0.40 -7.35 6.22
N LEU A 74 0.98 -6.16 5.98
CA LEU A 74 1.62 -5.37 7.03
C LEU A 74 0.63 -5.01 8.12
N ARG A 75 -0.53 -4.52 7.71
CA ARG A 75 -1.57 -4.01 8.59
C ARG A 75 -2.21 -5.10 9.45
N GLY A 76 -2.45 -6.28 8.88
CA GLY A 76 -2.96 -7.46 9.57
C GLY A 76 -2.04 -7.94 10.70
N SER A 77 -0.73 -7.70 10.61
CA SER A 77 0.20 -8.07 11.69
C SER A 77 -0.04 -7.32 13.00
N PHE A 78 -0.70 -6.15 12.96
CA PHE A 78 -1.02 -5.37 14.16
C PHE A 78 -2.32 -5.77 14.82
N ARG A 79 -3.13 -6.64 14.19
CA ARG A 79 -4.48 -6.98 14.67
C ARG A 79 -4.50 -7.41 16.13
N GLY A 80 -3.56 -8.26 16.55
CA GLY A 80 -3.49 -8.74 17.93
C GLY A 80 -3.25 -7.62 18.93
N LEU A 81 -2.27 -6.75 18.66
CA LEU A 81 -1.94 -5.58 19.49
C LEU A 81 -3.09 -4.58 19.56
N LEU A 82 -3.68 -4.24 18.42
CA LEU A 82 -4.79 -3.30 18.36
C LEU A 82 -6.05 -3.85 19.03
N SER A 83 -6.29 -5.16 18.94
CA SER A 83 -7.40 -5.83 19.63
C SER A 83 -7.25 -5.78 21.15
N HIS A 84 -6.08 -6.10 21.68
CA HIS A 84 -5.83 -5.98 23.13
C HIS A 84 -5.96 -4.54 23.62
N LEU A 85 -5.51 -3.58 22.81
CA LEU A 85 -5.62 -2.16 23.15
C LEU A 85 -7.08 -1.67 23.10
N ASP A 86 -7.87 -2.13 22.13
CA ASP A 86 -9.30 -1.83 22.06
C ASP A 86 -10.05 -2.36 23.28
N VAL A 87 -9.79 -3.62 23.66
CA VAL A 87 -10.37 -4.25 24.86
C VAL A 87 -10.02 -3.46 26.13
N ALA A 88 -8.80 -2.92 26.22
CA ALA A 88 -8.37 -2.12 27.37
C ALA A 88 -9.16 -0.79 27.52
N PHE A 89 -9.68 -0.25 26.41
CA PHE A 89 -10.49 0.97 26.39
C PHE A 89 -11.99 0.71 26.32
N LEU A 90 -12.40 -0.55 26.21
CA LEU A 90 -13.79 -0.96 26.09
C LEU A 90 -14.59 -0.54 27.32
N LYS A 91 -15.85 -0.16 27.07
CA LYS A 91 -16.83 0.02 28.15
C LYS A 91 -17.40 -1.36 28.53
N PRO A 92 -17.86 -1.55 29.78
CA PRO A 92 -18.35 -2.85 30.26
C PRO A 92 -19.43 -3.53 29.40
N ASP A 93 -20.26 -2.76 28.69
CA ASP A 93 -21.34 -3.26 27.83
C ASP A 93 -21.11 -2.94 26.33
N ALA A 94 -19.89 -2.60 25.94
CA ALA A 94 -19.56 -2.34 24.53
C ALA A 94 -18.95 -3.59 23.90
N ASP A 95 -19.26 -3.82 22.63
CA ASP A 95 -18.64 -4.87 21.84
C ASP A 95 -17.26 -4.42 21.32
N PRO A 96 -16.27 -5.32 21.26
CA PRO A 96 -14.97 -5.01 20.68
C PRO A 96 -15.10 -4.68 19.19
N ALA A 97 -14.16 -3.88 18.69
CA ALA A 97 -14.06 -3.56 17.28
C ALA A 97 -13.93 -4.83 16.43
N SER A 98 -14.54 -4.82 15.25
CA SER A 98 -14.45 -5.95 14.34
C SER A 98 -13.01 -6.13 13.84
N SER A 99 -12.59 -7.37 13.57
CA SER A 99 -11.26 -7.64 12.99
C SER A 99 -11.02 -6.83 11.70
N SER A 100 -12.07 -6.64 10.89
CA SER A 100 -12.00 -5.83 9.68
C SER A 100 -11.68 -4.36 9.96
N ASP A 101 -12.26 -3.79 11.02
CA ASP A 101 -12.02 -2.39 11.38
C ASP A 101 -10.59 -2.18 11.88
N LEU A 102 -10.07 -3.10 12.69
CA LEU A 102 -8.70 -3.04 13.20
C LEU A 102 -7.66 -3.02 12.06
N GLU A 103 -7.91 -3.81 11.02
CA GLU A 103 -7.02 -3.90 9.87
C GLU A 103 -7.25 -2.73 8.91
N THR A 104 -8.46 -2.55 8.41
CA THR A 104 -8.68 -1.71 7.23
C THR A 104 -8.97 -0.24 7.51
N ASN A 105 -9.33 0.14 8.74
CA ASN A 105 -9.79 1.49 9.05
C ASN A 105 -8.69 2.35 9.73
N PRO A 106 -8.07 3.31 9.02
CA PRO A 106 -7.02 4.16 9.61
C PRO A 106 -7.54 5.05 10.75
N LYS A 107 -8.84 5.43 10.71
CA LYS A 107 -9.45 6.28 11.74
C LYS A 107 -9.51 5.59 13.10
N PHE A 108 -9.45 4.26 13.12
CA PHE A 108 -9.40 3.51 14.37
C PHE A 108 -8.14 3.82 15.18
N ILE A 109 -7.01 4.11 14.52
CA ILE A 109 -5.77 4.51 15.18
C ILE A 109 -5.92 5.89 15.82
N ASP A 110 -6.57 6.82 15.14
CA ASP A 110 -6.86 8.14 15.71
C ASP A 110 -7.77 8.04 16.95
N TYR A 111 -8.76 7.13 16.92
CA TYR A 111 -9.58 6.80 18.07
C TYR A 111 -8.75 6.25 19.24
N LEU A 112 -7.88 5.27 19.01
CA LEU A 112 -7.03 4.70 20.05
C LEU A 112 -6.05 5.72 20.64
N LEU A 113 -5.50 6.62 19.80
CA LEU A 113 -4.65 7.73 20.25
C LEU A 113 -5.41 8.69 21.17
N ASP A 114 -6.65 9.05 20.81
CA ASP A 114 -7.51 9.91 21.64
C ASP A 114 -7.90 9.21 22.96
N GLN A 115 -8.17 7.91 22.93
CA GLN A 115 -8.46 7.15 24.15
C GLN A 115 -7.25 7.07 25.08
N LEU A 116 -6.07 6.78 24.54
CA LEU A 116 -4.82 6.72 25.31
C LEU A 116 -4.48 8.08 25.96
N ALA A 117 -4.83 9.19 25.31
CA ALA A 117 -4.65 10.53 25.87
C ALA A 117 -5.61 10.84 27.03
N ARG A 118 -6.78 10.20 27.07
CA ARG A 118 -7.83 10.45 28.07
C ARG A 118 -7.79 9.48 29.24
N LYS A 119 -7.43 8.23 28.98
CA LYS A 119 -7.47 7.13 29.94
C LYS A 119 -6.22 6.29 29.77
N CYS A 120 -5.56 5.97 30.88
CA CYS A 120 -4.50 4.98 30.87
C CYS A 120 -5.11 3.57 30.99
N PRO A 121 -4.64 2.58 30.20
CA PRO A 121 -5.00 1.18 30.39
C PRO A 121 -4.70 0.71 31.81
N ASP A 122 -5.50 -0.19 32.34
CA ASP A 122 -5.24 -0.85 33.61
C ASP A 122 -4.01 -1.79 33.51
N LEU A 123 -3.53 -2.26 34.67
CA LEU A 123 -2.29 -3.02 34.72
C LEU A 123 -2.42 -4.38 34.00
N ASP A 124 -3.56 -5.05 34.12
CA ASP A 124 -3.76 -6.37 33.51
C ASP A 124 -3.79 -6.24 31.99
N SER A 125 -4.46 -5.21 31.48
CA SER A 125 -4.42 -4.85 30.06
C SER A 125 -3.00 -4.54 29.58
N LEU A 126 -2.20 -3.78 30.32
CA LEU A 126 -0.81 -3.48 29.95
C LEU A 126 0.06 -4.74 29.91
N VAL A 127 -0.14 -5.68 30.83
CA VAL A 127 0.56 -6.97 30.83
C VAL A 127 0.17 -7.81 29.61
N ALA A 128 -1.12 -7.86 29.27
CA ALA A 128 -1.60 -8.56 28.09
C ALA A 128 -1.03 -7.96 26.80
N ILE A 129 -1.08 -6.64 26.65
CA ILE A 129 -0.51 -5.90 25.51
C ILE A 129 0.99 -6.15 25.40
N LYS A 130 1.73 -6.12 26.52
CA LYS A 130 3.17 -6.39 26.54
C LYS A 130 3.51 -7.81 26.08
N ARG A 131 2.72 -8.79 26.52
CA ARG A 131 2.90 -10.18 26.10
C ARG A 131 2.65 -10.34 24.60
N GLU A 132 1.56 -9.78 24.10
CA GLU A 132 1.24 -9.76 22.67
C GLU A 132 2.37 -9.09 21.86
N ALA A 133 2.94 -8.00 22.38
CA ALA A 133 4.08 -7.34 21.76
C ALA A 133 5.28 -8.28 21.66
N ALA A 134 5.64 -8.98 22.73
CA ALA A 134 6.75 -9.94 22.73
C ALA A 134 6.57 -11.06 21.69
N GLU A 135 5.34 -11.54 21.50
CA GLU A 135 5.00 -12.55 20.49
C GLU A 135 5.03 -11.95 19.06
N THR A 136 4.65 -10.69 18.91
CA THR A 136 4.52 -10.01 17.61
C THR A 136 5.84 -9.44 17.05
N VAL A 137 6.82 -9.07 17.91
CA VAL A 137 8.09 -8.43 17.48
C VAL A 137 8.80 -9.21 16.37
N SER A 138 8.91 -10.54 16.51
CA SER A 138 9.64 -11.35 15.52
C SER A 138 8.93 -11.32 14.16
N LEU A 139 7.61 -11.51 14.16
CA LEU A 139 6.80 -11.45 12.95
C LEU A 139 6.90 -10.08 12.28
N SER A 140 6.73 -8.99 13.04
CA SER A 140 6.82 -7.64 12.49
C SER A 140 8.22 -7.37 11.93
N ARG A 141 9.28 -7.86 12.56
CA ARG A 141 10.66 -7.72 12.03
C ARG A 141 10.82 -8.44 10.69
N ASP A 142 10.27 -9.64 10.54
CA ASP A 142 10.41 -10.42 9.30
C ASP A 142 9.65 -9.77 8.13
N LEU A 143 8.65 -8.93 8.42
CA LEU A 143 7.89 -8.15 7.43
C LEU A 143 8.60 -6.85 6.95
N VAL A 144 9.81 -6.52 7.44
CA VAL A 144 10.59 -5.36 6.95
C VAL A 144 10.79 -5.43 5.43
N ALA A 145 11.06 -6.62 4.90
CA ALA A 145 11.22 -6.83 3.46
C ALA A 145 9.92 -6.59 2.67
N VAL A 146 8.76 -6.81 3.29
CA VAL A 146 7.44 -6.53 2.70
C VAL A 146 7.22 -5.02 2.62
N ALA A 147 7.55 -4.28 3.69
CA ALA A 147 7.48 -2.81 3.69
C ALA A 147 8.43 -2.18 2.66
N ALA A 148 9.64 -2.72 2.51
CA ALA A 148 10.60 -2.27 1.51
C ALA A 148 10.10 -2.45 0.06
N GLN A 149 9.27 -3.47 -0.21
CA GLN A 149 8.66 -3.68 -1.54
C GLN A 149 7.64 -2.59 -1.90
N LEU A 150 7.04 -1.91 -0.90
CA LEU A 150 6.15 -0.78 -1.14
C LEU A 150 6.95 0.49 -1.49
N SER A 151 7.90 0.86 -0.63
CA SER A 151 8.87 1.96 -0.85
C SER A 151 9.87 2.06 0.32
N ALA A 152 10.90 2.89 0.15
CA ALA A 152 11.81 3.26 1.25
C ALA A 152 11.10 3.95 2.43
N SER A 153 10.11 4.82 2.18
CA SER A 153 9.37 5.50 3.26
C SER A 153 8.56 4.52 4.12
N HIS A 154 7.91 3.54 3.48
CA HIS A 154 7.18 2.48 4.17
C HIS A 154 8.13 1.64 5.05
N MET A 155 9.32 1.29 4.53
CA MET A 155 10.34 0.58 5.31
C MET A 155 10.79 1.38 6.54
N ASN A 156 11.01 2.69 6.42
CA ASN A 156 11.46 3.52 7.55
C ASN A 156 10.42 3.57 8.66
N TRP A 157 9.15 3.81 8.33
CA TRP A 157 8.06 3.78 9.31
C TRP A 157 7.89 2.39 9.91
N TRP A 158 8.03 1.35 9.09
CA TRP A 158 7.96 -0.03 9.58
C TRP A 158 9.04 -0.35 10.62
N ILE A 159 10.28 0.09 10.40
CA ILE A 159 11.37 -0.07 11.36
C ILE A 159 11.04 0.68 12.67
N ALA A 160 10.50 1.89 12.58
CA ALA A 160 10.08 2.65 13.77
C ALA A 160 8.96 1.95 14.55
N ILE A 161 8.00 1.32 13.85
CA ILE A 161 6.96 0.51 14.48
C ILE A 161 7.59 -0.70 15.18
N VAL A 162 8.44 -1.47 14.50
CA VAL A 162 9.13 -2.63 15.11
C VAL A 162 9.92 -2.23 16.35
N ASP A 163 10.62 -1.08 16.31
CA ASP A 163 11.34 -0.56 17.49
C ASP A 163 10.40 -0.23 18.65
N SER A 164 9.26 0.42 18.38
CA SER A 164 8.26 0.72 19.40
C SER A 164 7.61 -0.53 19.99
N ILE A 165 7.33 -1.56 19.19
CA ILE A 165 6.82 -2.85 19.68
C ILE A 165 7.87 -3.54 20.55
N ARG A 166 9.16 -3.49 20.18
CA ARG A 166 10.26 -4.01 21.02
C ARG A 166 10.34 -3.29 22.37
N ARG A 167 10.29 -1.95 22.36
CA ARG A 167 10.28 -1.15 23.61
C ARG A 167 9.08 -1.49 24.49
N LEU A 168 7.91 -1.73 23.89
CA LEU A 168 6.72 -2.16 24.60
C LEU A 168 6.91 -3.54 25.25
N ALA A 169 7.46 -4.50 24.51
CA ALA A 169 7.77 -5.83 25.01
C ALA A 169 8.82 -5.83 26.16
N GLU A 170 9.75 -4.87 26.15
CA GLU A 170 10.81 -4.73 27.14
C GLU A 170 10.46 -3.79 28.31
N ALA A 171 9.33 -3.08 28.24
CA ALA A 171 8.93 -2.06 29.21
C ALA A 171 8.89 -2.60 30.64
N ARG A 172 9.56 -1.90 31.56
CA ARG A 172 9.66 -2.34 32.98
C ARG A 172 8.67 -1.66 33.89
N ASP A 173 8.14 -0.53 33.47
CA ASP A 173 7.16 0.25 34.21
C ASP A 173 6.03 0.71 33.30
N ARG A 174 4.94 1.15 33.92
CA ARG A 174 3.74 1.64 33.23
C ARG A 174 4.04 2.77 32.26
N LYS A 175 4.89 3.72 32.66
CA LYS A 175 5.19 4.90 31.86
C LYS A 175 5.92 4.54 30.58
N GLN A 176 6.87 3.62 30.64
CA GLN A 176 7.57 3.08 29.47
C GLN A 176 6.60 2.38 28.51
N ALA A 177 5.68 1.56 29.04
CA ALA A 177 4.69 0.88 28.22
C ALA A 177 3.75 1.88 27.52
N GLU A 178 3.25 2.88 28.23
CA GLU A 178 2.38 3.92 27.66
C GLU A 178 3.08 4.74 26.57
N ILE A 179 4.33 5.15 26.80
CA ILE A 179 5.14 5.86 25.79
C ILE A 179 5.34 4.97 24.55
N ALA A 180 5.68 3.70 24.74
CA ALA A 180 5.90 2.78 23.63
C ALA A 180 4.61 2.51 22.83
N ILE A 181 3.46 2.35 23.50
CA ILE A 181 2.14 2.22 22.84
C ILE A 181 1.83 3.49 22.04
N HIS A 182 2.04 4.67 22.64
CA HIS A 182 1.81 5.94 21.95
C HIS A 182 2.69 6.08 20.70
N GLU A 183 4.00 5.84 20.83
CA GLU A 183 4.95 5.85 19.72
C GLU A 183 4.53 4.86 18.61
N MET A 184 4.13 3.65 19.01
CA MET A 184 3.65 2.62 18.08
C MET A 184 2.43 3.12 17.28
N LEU A 185 1.40 3.65 17.93
CA LEU A 185 0.20 4.15 17.26
C LEU A 185 0.50 5.34 16.35
N VAL A 186 1.37 6.26 16.77
CA VAL A 186 1.81 7.38 15.93
C VAL A 186 2.52 6.87 14.68
N ASN A 187 3.46 5.94 14.82
CA ASN A 187 4.18 5.38 13.67
C ASN A 187 3.25 4.61 12.72
N ILE A 188 2.28 3.87 13.26
CA ILE A 188 1.24 3.20 12.48
C ILE A 188 0.40 4.23 11.70
N ARG A 189 0.00 5.34 12.34
CA ARG A 189 -0.75 6.41 11.66
C ARG A 189 0.05 7.05 10.54
N GLU A 190 1.34 7.31 10.73
CA GLU A 190 2.18 7.87 9.66
C GLU A 190 2.39 6.87 8.51
N LEU A 191 2.45 5.56 8.80
CA LEU A 191 2.43 4.51 7.78
C LEU A 191 1.12 4.55 6.96
N ASP A 192 -0.04 4.68 7.61
CA ASP A 192 -1.35 4.71 6.95
C ASP A 192 -1.56 5.95 6.05
N ARG A 193 -0.85 7.04 6.35
CA ARG A 193 -0.88 8.25 5.52
C ARG A 193 -0.11 8.09 4.20
N LEU A 194 0.78 7.10 4.11
CA LEU A 194 1.46 6.81 2.87
C LEU A 194 0.49 6.18 1.87
N LYS A 195 0.48 6.70 0.64
CA LYS A 195 -0.24 6.07 -0.46
C LYS A 195 0.52 4.82 -0.91
N TYR A 196 -0.17 3.68 -0.92
CA TYR A 196 0.26 2.49 -1.62
C TYR A 196 -0.12 2.57 -3.10
#